data_AF-A0A7C1QS44-F1
#
_entry.id   AF-A0A7C1QS44-F1
#
_cell.length_a   1.000
_cell.length_b   1.000
_cell.length_c   1.000
_cell.angle_alpha   90.00
_cell.angle_beta   90.00
_cell.angle_gamma   90.00
#
_symmetry.space_group_name_H-M   'P 1'
#
loop_
_entity.id
_entity.type
_entity.pdbx_description
1 polymer ?
#
loop_
_entity_poly.entity_id
_entity_poly.type
_entity_poly.pdbx_seq_one_letter_code
_entity_poly.pdbx_strand_id
1 'polypeptide(L)'
;MLFKRISRATAETVFLVAKNVSGSTITAGYSVVFDVGASVDGVRVTQGSAADLGAYAGVADQDIANDAYGLLQVYGYRAAVYIKHGADSSTYSAGSGLDPTAALWSLAPATVATGDKQFAFLCEDLTDSGNTSSAYVANFKGFIRAL
;
A
#
# COMPACT_ATOMS: atom_id res chain seq x y z
N MET A 1 27.30 -14.45 -23.07
CA MET A 1 27.09 -13.67 -21.83
C MET A 1 25.74 -14.09 -21.25
N LEU A 2 25.69 -14.60 -20.03
CA LEU A 2 24.43 -14.98 -19.38
C LEU A 2 23.97 -13.79 -18.54
N PHE A 3 22.94 -13.07 -18.98
CA PHE A 3 22.31 -12.03 -18.17
C PHE A 3 21.77 -12.67 -16.87
N LYS A 4 21.85 -11.96 -15.74
CA LYS A 4 21.20 -12.38 -14.49
C LYS A 4 19.72 -12.64 -14.82
N ARG A 5 19.33 -13.92 -14.82
CA ARG A 5 17.96 -14.31 -15.12
C ARG A 5 17.11 -13.95 -13.91
N ILE A 6 16.03 -13.19 -14.13
CA ILE A 6 14.97 -13.00 -13.13
C ILE A 6 14.54 -14.39 -12.64
N SER A 7 14.38 -14.55 -11.33
CA SER A 7 13.90 -15.80 -10.75
C SER A 7 12.54 -16.15 -11.36
N ARG A 8 12.38 -17.38 -11.86
CA ARG A 8 11.08 -17.88 -12.34
C ARG A 8 10.21 -18.44 -11.22
N ALA A 9 10.76 -18.58 -10.02
CA ALA A 9 10.11 -19.22 -8.89
C ALA A 9 9.69 -18.22 -7.80
N THR A 10 10.33 -17.05 -7.74
CA THR A 10 10.08 -16.04 -6.70
C THR A 10 9.98 -14.67 -7.33
N ALA A 11 8.97 -13.90 -6.95
CA ALA A 11 8.83 -12.51 -7.38
C ALA A 11 10.00 -11.67 -6.87
N GLU A 12 10.44 -10.70 -7.67
CA GLU A 12 11.41 -9.70 -7.21
C GLU A 12 10.71 -8.69 -6.30
N THR A 13 11.36 -8.36 -5.20
CA THR A 13 10.85 -7.43 -4.18
C THR A 13 11.93 -6.48 -3.72
N VAL A 14 11.57 -5.21 -3.51
CA VAL A 14 12.47 -4.20 -2.92
C VAL A 14 11.87 -3.75 -1.60
N PHE A 15 12.73 -3.61 -0.60
CA PHE A 15 12.35 -3.16 0.74
C PHE A 15 13.12 -1.90 1.13
N LEU A 16 12.45 -1.09 1.95
CA LEU A 16 12.96 0.11 2.61
C LEU A 16 12.86 -0.10 4.12
N VAL A 17 13.80 0.47 4.88
CA VAL A 17 13.70 0.58 6.33
C VAL A 17 13.09 1.94 6.69
N ALA A 18 12.02 1.95 7.49
CA ALA A 18 11.35 3.17 7.94
C ALA A 18 10.97 3.10 9.42
N LYS A 19 10.82 4.26 10.06
CA LYS A 19 10.39 4.40 11.46
C LYS A 19 8.89 4.65 11.55
N ASN A 20 8.18 3.86 12.32
CA ASN A 20 6.78 4.11 12.65
C ASN A 20 6.65 5.27 13.64
N VAL A 21 5.89 6.31 13.26
CA VAL A 21 5.56 7.45 14.14
C VAL A 21 4.05 7.69 14.26
N SER A 22 3.24 6.68 13.93
CA SER A 22 1.79 6.81 13.87
C SER A 22 1.07 6.86 15.23
N GLY A 23 1.79 6.65 16.33
CA GLY A 23 1.21 6.56 17.68
C GLY A 23 0.61 5.18 18.00
N SER A 24 0.68 4.22 17.09
CA SER A 24 0.21 2.84 17.29
C SER A 24 1.07 1.84 16.52
N THR A 25 0.89 0.54 16.73
CA THR A 25 1.57 -0.49 15.92
C THR A 25 1.04 -0.47 14.49
N ILE A 26 1.94 -0.41 13.51
CA ILE A 26 1.63 -0.69 12.10
C ILE A 26 1.65 -2.20 11.94
N THR A 27 0.53 -2.80 11.55
CA THR A 27 0.42 -4.25 11.35
C THR A 27 0.93 -4.66 9.96
N ALA A 28 1.44 -5.89 9.84
CA ALA A 28 1.81 -6.47 8.55
C ALA A 28 0.67 -6.35 7.52
N GLY A 29 1.01 -5.92 6.30
CA GLY A 29 0.04 -5.69 5.23
C GLY A 29 -0.59 -4.29 5.20
N TYR A 30 -0.34 -3.45 6.20
CA TYR A 30 -0.79 -2.06 6.22
C TYR A 30 -0.05 -1.21 5.21
N SER A 31 -0.79 -0.41 4.47
CA SER A 31 -0.27 0.62 3.58
C SER A 31 0.02 1.90 4.35
N VAL A 32 1.18 2.51 4.08
CA VAL A 32 1.67 3.67 4.84
C VAL A 32 2.22 4.75 3.92
N VAL A 33 2.32 5.97 4.44
CA VAL A 33 2.87 7.14 3.76
C VAL A 33 4.07 7.67 4.54
N PHE A 34 4.96 8.40 3.88
CA PHE A 34 5.99 9.18 4.56
C PHE A 34 5.34 10.31 5.36
N ASP A 35 5.85 10.51 6.58
CA ASP A 35 5.45 11.63 7.42
C ASP A 35 5.92 12.95 6.78
N VAL A 36 4.98 13.82 6.46
CA VAL A 36 5.24 15.16 5.91
C VAL A 36 5.01 16.27 6.93
N GLY A 37 4.86 15.92 8.21
CA GLY A 37 4.66 16.86 9.30
C GLY A 37 5.92 17.70 9.64
N ALA A 38 5.84 18.42 10.76
CA ALA A 38 6.88 19.37 11.17
C ALA A 38 8.24 18.73 11.55
N SER A 39 8.30 17.40 11.71
CA SER A 39 9.50 16.68 12.11
C SER A 39 9.96 15.67 11.06
N VAL A 40 9.73 15.95 9.78
CA VAL A 40 10.16 15.12 8.66
C VAL A 40 11.68 14.97 8.63
N ASP A 41 12.16 13.73 8.55
CA ASP A 41 13.57 13.36 8.49
C ASP A 41 13.87 12.38 7.33
N GLY A 42 12.88 12.11 6.48
CA GLY A 42 12.97 11.22 5.33
C GLY A 42 12.88 9.72 5.65
N VAL A 43 12.73 9.33 6.93
CA VAL A 43 12.62 7.91 7.33
C VAL A 43 11.34 7.60 8.11
N ARG A 44 10.62 8.62 8.58
CA ARG A 44 9.38 8.48 9.34
C ARG A 44 8.19 8.15 8.44
N VAL A 45 7.34 7.23 8.89
CA VAL A 45 6.10 6.83 8.22
C VAL A 45 4.93 6.80 9.19
N THR A 46 3.73 7.03 8.65
CA THR A 46 2.48 7.13 9.40
C THR A 46 1.28 6.65 8.57
N GLN A 47 0.08 6.69 9.16
CA GLN A 47 -1.18 6.46 8.45
C GLN A 47 -1.43 7.60 7.45
N GLY A 48 -1.94 7.27 6.27
CA GLY A 48 -2.32 8.27 5.28
C GLY A 48 -3.32 9.28 5.81
N SER A 49 -3.10 10.56 5.52
CA SER A 49 -4.01 11.68 5.71
C SER A 49 -4.33 12.31 4.34
N ALA A 50 -5.28 13.23 4.28
CA ALA A 50 -5.61 13.90 3.01
C ALA A 50 -4.43 14.72 2.43
N ALA A 51 -3.42 15.05 3.24
CA ALA A 51 -2.30 15.90 2.85
C ALA A 51 -1.11 15.14 2.25
N ASP A 52 -1.03 13.82 2.45
CA ASP A 52 0.20 13.03 2.22
C ASP A 52 -0.02 11.78 1.37
N LEU A 53 -1.20 11.62 0.76
CA LEU A 53 -1.50 10.47 -0.12
C LEU A 53 -0.53 10.35 -1.30
N GLY A 54 0.06 11.46 -1.76
CA GLY A 54 1.09 11.44 -2.80
C GLY A 54 2.47 10.97 -2.31
N ALA A 55 2.67 10.85 -1.00
CA ALA A 55 3.92 10.42 -0.37
C ALA A 55 3.87 8.95 0.05
N TYR A 56 3.27 8.09 -0.78
CA TYR A 56 3.14 6.67 -0.49
C TYR A 56 4.51 6.01 -0.26
N ALA A 57 4.66 5.34 0.88
CA ALA A 57 5.94 4.78 1.32
C ALA A 57 6.02 3.25 1.15
N GLY A 58 4.89 2.57 0.92
CA GLY A 58 4.83 1.13 0.70
C GLY A 58 3.92 0.38 1.67
N VAL A 59 4.14 -0.93 1.77
CA VAL A 59 3.35 -1.84 2.62
C VAL A 59 4.24 -2.46 3.70
N ALA A 60 3.78 -2.44 4.95
CA ALA A 60 4.51 -3.04 6.06
C ALA A 60 4.69 -4.54 5.88
N ASP A 61 5.95 -5.00 5.95
CA ASP A 61 6.27 -6.42 5.77
C ASP A 61 5.93 -7.26 7.00
N GLN A 62 6.06 -6.62 8.17
CA GLN A 62 5.88 -7.20 9.49
C GLN A 62 5.26 -6.14 10.41
N ASP A 63 4.85 -6.55 11.61
CA ASP A 63 4.39 -5.59 12.62
C ASP A 63 5.54 -4.67 13.05
N ILE A 64 5.27 -3.37 13.07
CA ILE A 64 6.23 -2.33 13.46
C ILE A 64 5.61 -1.58 14.64
N ALA A 65 6.14 -1.81 15.84
CA ALA A 65 5.71 -1.07 17.03
C ALA A 65 5.92 0.44 16.85
N ASN A 66 5.12 1.26 17.54
CA ASN A 66 5.34 2.70 17.53
C ASN A 66 6.76 3.04 17.99
N ASP A 67 7.38 4.03 17.33
CA ASP A 67 8.78 4.43 17.50
C ASP A 67 9.85 3.39 17.12
N ALA A 68 9.47 2.23 16.61
CA ALA A 68 10.40 1.22 16.09
C ALA A 68 10.66 1.38 14.58
N TYR A 69 11.78 0.81 14.13
CA TYR A 69 12.09 0.65 12.73
C TYR A 69 11.61 -0.71 12.23
N GLY A 70 11.15 -0.75 10.98
CA GLY A 70 10.74 -1.98 10.31
C GLY A 70 10.88 -1.90 8.80
N LEU A 71 10.55 -3.01 8.14
CA LEU A 71 10.64 -3.14 6.69
C LEU A 71 9.31 -2.79 6.03
N LEU A 72 9.39 -1.98 4.98
CA LEU A 72 8.31 -1.70 4.05
C LEU A 72 8.67 -2.25 2.68
N GLN A 73 7.77 -3.02 2.07
CA GLN A 73 7.89 -3.40 0.68
C GLN A 73 7.50 -2.21 -0.20
N VAL A 74 8.43 -1.73 -1.03
CA VAL A 74 8.26 -0.57 -1.93
C VAL A 74 8.09 -0.99 -3.39
N TYR A 75 8.49 -2.20 -3.73
CA TYR A 75 8.30 -2.75 -5.07
C TYR A 75 8.05 -4.26 -5.01
N GLY A 76 7.21 -4.76 -5.92
CA GLY A 76 7.02 -6.18 -6.16
C GLY A 76 5.64 -6.70 -5.80
N TYR A 77 5.41 -7.97 -6.11
CA TYR A 77 4.18 -8.68 -5.81
C TYR A 77 4.03 -8.94 -4.30
N ARG A 78 2.80 -8.85 -3.80
CA ARG A 78 2.42 -9.21 -2.43
C ARG A 78 1.09 -9.95 -2.45
N ALA A 79 1.04 -11.10 -1.78
CA ALA A 79 -0.15 -11.96 -1.75
C ALA A 79 -1.27 -11.41 -0.86
N ALA A 80 -0.95 -10.47 0.04
CA ALA A 80 -1.86 -9.86 0.99
C ALA A 80 -1.53 -8.38 1.15
N VAL A 81 -2.38 -7.53 0.59
CA VAL A 81 -2.40 -6.08 0.76
C VAL A 81 -3.79 -5.69 1.23
N TYR A 82 -3.87 -4.78 2.20
CA TYR A 82 -5.14 -4.27 2.70
C TYR A 82 -5.76 -3.35 1.65
N ILE A 83 -6.83 -3.81 1.01
CA ILE A 83 -7.58 -3.05 0.01
C ILE A 83 -8.97 -2.74 0.57
N LYS A 84 -9.31 -1.45 0.57
CA LYS A 84 -10.65 -0.96 0.84
C LYS A 84 -11.56 -1.26 -0.34
N HIS A 85 -12.72 -1.80 -0.03
CA HIS A 85 -13.83 -2.00 -0.96
C HIS A 85 -15.13 -1.82 -0.17
N GLY A 86 -16.28 -1.51 -0.79
CA GLY A 86 -17.55 -1.43 -0.05
C GLY A 86 -18.63 -0.51 -0.61
N ALA A 87 -18.26 0.52 -1.38
CA ALA A 87 -19.10 1.71 -1.47
C ALA A 87 -20.19 1.65 -2.55
N ASP A 88 -20.02 0.87 -3.62
CA ASP A 88 -20.83 1.05 -4.83
C ASP A 88 -21.16 -0.24 -5.60
N SER A 89 -20.91 -1.43 -5.02
CA SER A 89 -21.12 -2.73 -5.67
C SER A 89 -20.36 -2.91 -6.99
N SER A 90 -19.31 -2.12 -7.21
CA SER A 90 -18.49 -2.19 -8.41
C SER A 90 -17.63 -3.46 -8.46
N THR A 91 -17.16 -3.77 -9.66
CA THR A 91 -16.15 -4.81 -9.87
C THR A 91 -14.91 -4.13 -10.46
N TYR A 92 -13.77 -4.39 -9.85
CA TYR A 92 -12.47 -3.93 -10.33
C TYR A 92 -11.69 -5.12 -10.85
N SER A 93 -11.12 -4.97 -12.03
CA SER A 93 -10.37 -6.03 -12.69
C SER A 93 -8.93 -6.08 -12.18
N ALA A 94 -8.27 -7.23 -12.32
CA ALA A 94 -6.82 -7.28 -12.24
C ALA A 94 -6.18 -6.22 -13.16
N GLY A 95 -5.20 -5.50 -12.64
CA GLY A 95 -4.57 -4.36 -13.30
C GLY A 95 -5.19 -3.00 -12.95
N SER A 96 -6.34 -2.94 -12.29
CA SER A 96 -6.87 -1.68 -11.75
C SER A 96 -5.87 -1.06 -10.78
N GLY A 97 -5.62 0.24 -10.96
CA GLY A 97 -4.72 0.99 -10.11
C GLY A 97 -5.24 1.18 -8.69
N LEU A 98 -4.31 1.38 -7.78
CA LEU A 98 -4.57 1.52 -6.35
C LEU A 98 -3.88 2.76 -5.79
N ASP A 99 -4.62 3.52 -4.99
CA ASP A 99 -4.15 4.72 -4.30
C ASP A 99 -4.30 4.57 -2.78
N PRO A 100 -3.43 5.18 -1.97
CA PRO A 100 -3.56 5.15 -0.51
C PRO A 100 -4.84 5.87 -0.06
N THR A 101 -5.44 5.36 1.01
CA THR A 101 -6.69 5.89 1.54
C THR A 101 -6.44 6.72 2.80
N ALA A 102 -6.98 7.94 2.84
CA ALA A 102 -6.90 8.78 4.03
C ALA A 102 -7.63 8.15 5.23
N ALA A 103 -7.02 8.28 6.41
CA ALA A 103 -7.48 7.75 7.69
C ALA A 103 -7.67 6.22 7.73
N LEU A 104 -7.04 5.49 6.80
CA LEU A 104 -7.06 4.02 6.75
C LEU A 104 -5.68 3.47 6.44
N TRP A 105 -5.45 2.22 6.87
CA TRP A 105 -4.23 1.47 6.64
C TRP A 105 -4.28 0.64 5.34
N SER A 106 -4.93 1.18 4.31
CA SER A 106 -5.29 0.45 3.11
C SER A 106 -5.06 1.27 1.84
N LEU A 107 -5.00 0.57 0.72
CA LEU A 107 -5.21 1.16 -0.60
C LEU A 107 -6.68 1.07 -0.98
N ALA A 108 -7.10 1.82 -1.98
CA ALA A 108 -8.41 1.68 -2.61
C ALA A 108 -8.22 1.68 -4.13
N PRO A 109 -9.11 1.00 -4.89
CA PRO A 109 -9.20 1.18 -6.32
C PRO A 109 -9.26 2.67 -6.68
N ALA A 110 -8.33 3.10 -7.52
CA ALA A 110 -8.20 4.49 -7.93
C ALA A 110 -9.45 4.91 -8.71
N THR A 111 -10.15 5.93 -8.24
CA THR A 111 -11.28 6.54 -8.96
C THR A 111 -10.85 7.73 -9.84
N VAL A 112 -9.55 8.04 -9.88
CA VAL A 112 -9.01 9.31 -10.38
C VAL A 112 -8.58 9.23 -11.85
N ALA A 113 -8.69 10.38 -12.53
CA ALA A 113 -8.61 10.58 -13.98
C ALA A 113 -7.26 10.17 -14.62
N THR A 114 -7.33 9.87 -15.91
CA THR A 114 -6.22 9.57 -16.81
C THR A 114 -5.03 10.53 -16.61
N GLY A 115 -3.96 10.10 -15.92
CA GLY A 115 -2.73 10.90 -15.79
C GLY A 115 -1.95 10.75 -14.48
N ASP A 116 -2.61 10.37 -13.38
CA ASP A 116 -1.94 10.26 -12.09
C ASP A 116 -1.12 8.96 -11.96
N LYS A 117 0.04 9.05 -11.31
CA LYS A 117 0.88 7.88 -11.01
C LYS A 117 0.24 7.08 -9.88
N GLN A 118 -0.28 5.90 -10.21
CA GLN A 118 -0.79 4.94 -9.22
C GLN A 118 0.36 4.15 -8.59
N PHE A 119 0.39 4.08 -7.27
CA PHE A 119 1.50 3.46 -6.53
C PHE A 119 1.41 1.94 -6.39
N ALA A 120 0.28 1.35 -6.78
CA ALA A 120 0.09 -0.09 -6.86
C ALA A 120 -1.01 -0.44 -7.86
N PHE A 121 -1.20 -1.74 -8.11
CA PHE A 121 -2.33 -2.25 -8.88
C PHE A 121 -2.77 -3.65 -8.38
N LEU A 122 -4.03 -3.99 -8.63
CA LEU A 122 -4.60 -5.30 -8.30
C LEU A 122 -3.98 -6.41 -9.15
N CYS A 123 -3.70 -7.56 -8.53
CA CYS A 123 -3.25 -8.78 -9.23
C CYS A 123 -4.32 -9.87 -9.30
N GLU A 124 -5.53 -9.56 -8.87
CA GLU A 124 -6.72 -10.40 -9.01
C GLU A 124 -7.96 -9.51 -9.09
N ASP A 125 -9.07 -10.07 -9.53
CA ASP A 125 -10.34 -9.33 -9.58
C ASP A 125 -10.86 -9.08 -8.16
N LEU A 126 -11.32 -7.86 -7.93
CA LEU A 126 -12.00 -7.46 -6.71
C LEU A 126 -13.47 -7.25 -7.04
N THR A 127 -14.33 -8.05 -6.41
CA THR A 127 -15.77 -7.79 -6.40
C THR A 127 -16.12 -7.11 -5.09
N ASP A 128 -16.72 -5.93 -5.17
CA ASP A 128 -17.20 -5.25 -3.98
C ASP A 128 -18.30 -6.10 -3.31
N SER A 129 -18.25 -6.17 -1.99
CA SER A 129 -19.25 -6.87 -1.17
C SER A 129 -20.56 -6.08 -1.02
N GLY A 130 -20.62 -4.82 -1.47
CA GLY A 130 -21.74 -3.91 -1.22
C GLY A 130 -21.82 -3.41 0.23
N ASN A 131 -20.74 -3.59 1.00
CA ASN A 131 -20.64 -3.16 2.39
C ASN A 131 -20.37 -1.66 2.49
N THR A 132 -21.38 -0.88 2.85
CA THR A 132 -21.31 0.59 2.92
C THR A 132 -20.42 1.16 4.03
N SER A 133 -19.74 0.32 4.83
CA SER A 133 -18.78 0.78 5.82
C SER A 133 -17.61 1.50 5.14
N SER A 134 -17.35 2.73 5.58
CA SER A 134 -16.24 3.54 5.09
C SER A 134 -14.86 2.96 5.40
N ALA A 135 -14.78 1.97 6.29
CA ALA A 135 -13.57 1.29 6.76
C ALA A 135 -13.55 -0.22 6.44
N TYR A 136 -14.37 -0.69 5.49
CA TYR A 136 -14.33 -2.09 5.08
C TYR A 136 -13.08 -2.38 4.23
N VAL A 137 -12.26 -3.33 4.70
CA VAL A 137 -10.95 -3.65 4.13
C VAL A 137 -10.75 -5.16 4.20
N ALA A 138 -10.17 -5.74 3.14
CA ALA A 138 -9.77 -7.14 3.11
C ALA A 138 -8.41 -7.31 2.40
N ASN A 139 -7.83 -8.50 2.54
CA ASN A 139 -6.59 -8.84 1.87
C ASN A 139 -6.85 -9.25 0.42
N PHE A 140 -6.16 -8.58 -0.50
CA PHE A 140 -6.08 -8.96 -1.91
C PHE A 140 -4.62 -9.04 -2.37
N LYS A 141 -4.39 -9.75 -3.47
CA LYS A 141 -3.12 -9.76 -4.18
C LYS A 141 -2.92 -8.42 -4.89
N GLY A 142 -1.76 -7.83 -4.68
CA GLY A 142 -1.39 -6.57 -5.31
C GLY A 142 0.08 -6.54 -5.71
N PHE A 143 0.40 -5.61 -6.60
CA PHE A 143 1.77 -5.29 -6.95
C PHE A 143 2.09 -3.87 -6.51
N ILE A 144 3.13 -3.71 -5.69
CA ILE A 144 3.56 -2.42 -5.16
C ILE A 144 4.60 -1.81 -6.10
N ARG A 145 4.50 -0.50 -6.33
CA ARG A 145 5.45 0.31 -7.11
C ARG A 145 5.52 1.73 -6.55
N ALA A 146 5.97 1.85 -5.30
CA ALA A 146 6.10 3.11 -4.58
C ALA A 146 7.30 3.99 -5.05
N LEU A 147 7.82 3.75 -6.25
CA LEU A 147 9.00 4.40 -6.85
C LEU A 147 8.64 5.18 -8.12
#